data_AF-A0A939AM43-F1
#
_entry.id   AF-A0A939AM43-F1
#
_cell.length_a   1.000
_cell.length_b   1.000
_cell.length_c   1.000
_cell.angle_alpha   90.00
_cell.angle_beta   90.00
_cell.angle_gamma   90.00
#
_symmetry.space_group_name_H-M   'P 1'
#
loop_
_entity.id
_entity.type
_entity.pdbx_description
1 polymer ?
#
loop_
_entity_poly.entity_id
_entity_poly.type
_entity_poly.pdbx_seq_one_letter_code
_entity_poly.pdbx_strand_id
1 'polypeptide(L)'
;MTDIEFSIIQDTEKEFILWSNLLKEFQSQTGIKIHLKQQTWDMAWTELMSFASMGRGADISLIGSTWVSSLMVMNALSPIPNEMLERVGRMKSYLPAAWQSTKVDNSDQAWSVPLSIYTYVIAYRKDMLAKLGLDEATAFSTPEQISNSVDQIIQLKEFESPWVVPIVPPPFNDLIHLA
;
A
#
# COMPACT_ATOMS: atom_id res chain seq x y z
N MET A 1 33.04 -5.96 2.04
CA MET A 1 32.07 -4.95 2.47
C MET A 1 30.83 -5.20 1.64
N THR A 2 29.69 -5.42 2.27
CA THR A 2 28.44 -5.73 1.57
C THR A 2 27.72 -4.41 1.31
N ASP A 3 27.42 -4.16 0.05
CA ASP A 3 26.66 -2.99 -0.41
C ASP A 3 25.30 -3.50 -0.91
N ILE A 4 24.22 -2.80 -0.57
CA ILE A 4 22.84 -3.15 -0.95
C ILE A 4 22.19 -1.93 -1.60
N GLU A 5 21.62 -2.11 -2.79
CA GLU A 5 20.70 -1.16 -3.39
C GLU A 5 19.28 -1.40 -2.88
N PHE A 6 18.66 -0.36 -2.31
CA PHE A 6 17.31 -0.41 -1.75
C PHE A 6 16.44 0.63 -2.44
N SER A 7 15.39 0.24 -3.16
CA SER A 7 14.47 1.19 -3.78
C SER A 7 13.17 1.35 -3.00
N ILE A 8 12.67 2.58 -2.94
CA ILE A 8 11.35 2.92 -2.40
C ILE A 8 10.53 3.66 -3.44
N ILE A 9 9.21 3.46 -3.38
CA ILE A 9 8.24 4.32 -4.06
C ILE A 9 7.66 5.20 -2.97
N GLN A 10 7.95 6.50 -3.05
CA GLN A 10 7.50 7.43 -2.01
C GLN A 10 6.14 8.02 -2.37
N ASP A 11 5.28 8.15 -1.37
CA ASP A 11 4.13 9.04 -1.45
C ASP A 11 4.53 10.46 -1.06
N THR A 12 5.50 10.57 -0.13
CA THR A 12 5.81 11.81 0.57
C THR A 12 7.31 12.06 0.78
N GLU A 13 7.72 13.33 0.83
CA GLU A 13 9.09 13.69 1.24
C GLU A 13 9.37 13.27 2.69
N LYS A 14 8.36 13.33 3.56
CA LYS A 14 8.47 12.90 4.96
C LYS A 14 8.79 11.40 5.08
N GLU A 15 8.18 10.59 4.22
CA GLU A 15 8.42 9.15 4.13
C GLU A 15 9.85 8.87 3.65
N PHE A 16 10.36 9.62 2.67
CA PHE A 16 11.75 9.50 2.25
C PHE A 16 12.74 9.79 3.39
N ILE A 17 12.48 10.86 4.16
CA ILE A 17 13.30 11.22 5.32
C ILE A 17 13.25 10.10 6.38
N LEU A 18 12.07 9.52 6.63
CA LEU A 18 11.90 8.39 7.54
C LEU A 18 12.73 7.19 7.10
N TRP A 19 12.60 6.76 5.84
CA TRP A 19 13.39 5.66 5.28
C TRP A 19 14.89 5.93 5.35
N SER A 20 15.32 7.13 4.98
CA SER A 20 16.73 7.53 5.06
C SER A 20 17.28 7.38 6.47
N ASN A 21 16.51 7.76 7.49
CA ASN A 21 16.93 7.65 8.88
C ASN A 21 16.99 6.19 9.36
N LEU A 22 15.96 5.39 9.07
CA LEU A 22 15.93 3.97 9.43
C LEU A 22 17.08 3.20 8.79
N LEU A 23 17.36 3.45 7.50
CA LEU A 23 18.45 2.79 6.79
C LEU A 23 19.83 3.28 7.28
N LYS A 24 19.99 4.54 7.68
CA LYS A 24 21.22 5.02 8.33
C LYS A 24 21.47 4.32 9.66
N GLU A 25 20.42 4.13 10.47
CA GLU A 25 20.53 3.39 11.73
C GLU A 25 20.94 1.93 11.47
N PHE A 26 20.29 1.26 10.52
CA PHE A 26 20.68 -0.09 10.10
C PHE A 26 22.15 -0.17 9.64
N GLN A 27 22.61 0.80 8.83
CA GLN A 27 24.01 0.87 8.39
C GLN A 27 24.96 1.02 9.58
N SER A 28 24.62 1.87 10.56
CA SER A 28 25.44 2.07 11.76
C SER A 28 25.53 0.82 12.64
N GLN A 29 24.45 0.04 12.73
CA GLN A 29 24.40 -1.16 13.57
C GLN A 29 25.11 -2.37 12.93
N THR A 30 25.07 -2.46 11.60
CA THR A 30 25.51 -3.66 10.87
C THR A 30 26.82 -3.48 10.11
N GLY A 31 27.20 -2.24 9.80
CA GLY A 31 28.32 -1.92 8.91
C GLY A 31 28.07 -2.25 7.43
N ILE A 32 26.87 -2.70 7.07
CA ILE A 32 26.43 -2.87 5.68
C ILE A 32 26.15 -1.49 5.11
N LYS A 33 26.55 -1.24 3.85
CA LYS A 33 26.27 0.03 3.19
C LYS A 33 24.97 -0.06 2.38
N ILE A 34 24.09 0.93 2.54
CA ILE A 34 22.80 0.97 1.84
C ILE A 34 22.77 2.16 0.89
N HIS A 35 22.48 1.87 -0.38
CA HIS A 35 22.22 2.83 -1.44
C HIS A 35 20.71 2.97 -1.64
N LEU A 36 20.12 4.01 -1.03
CA LEU A 36 18.69 4.29 -1.16
C LEU A 36 18.39 4.95 -2.51
N LYS A 37 17.58 4.29 -3.34
CA LYS A 37 17.03 4.83 -4.59
C LYS A 37 15.57 5.24 -4.38
N GLN A 38 15.25 6.48 -4.72
CA GLN A 38 13.89 6.97 -4.73
C GLN A 38 13.23 6.74 -6.10
N GLN A 39 11.97 6.32 -6.09
CA GLN A 39 11.09 6.20 -7.24
C GLN A 39 9.77 6.91 -6.97
N THR A 40 9.05 7.25 -8.03
CA THR A 40 7.70 7.80 -8.00
C THR A 40 6.72 6.79 -8.60
N TRP A 41 5.46 6.79 -8.17
CA TRP A 41 4.47 5.81 -8.61
C TRP A 41 4.22 5.80 -10.13
N ASP A 42 4.32 6.96 -10.78
CA ASP A 42 4.16 7.10 -12.24
C ASP A 42 5.28 6.40 -13.03
N MET A 43 6.47 6.23 -12.45
CA MET A 43 7.62 5.61 -13.12
C MET A 43 7.98 4.22 -12.59
N ALA A 44 7.62 3.91 -11.34
CA ALA A 44 8.09 2.71 -10.64
C ALA A 44 7.81 1.41 -11.41
N TRP A 45 6.60 1.25 -11.96
CA TRP A 45 6.25 0.07 -12.75
C TRP A 45 7.13 -0.08 -13.99
N THR A 46 7.30 0.99 -14.77
CA THR A 46 8.14 0.98 -15.98
C THR A 46 9.59 0.68 -15.65
N GLU A 47 10.13 1.24 -14.56
CA GLU A 47 11.49 0.94 -14.11
C GLU A 47 11.65 -0.53 -13.70
N LEU A 48 10.72 -1.09 -12.91
CA LEU A 48 10.76 -2.49 -12.50
C LEU A 48 10.67 -3.46 -13.69
N MET A 49 9.84 -3.15 -14.68
CA MET A 49 9.78 -3.95 -15.92
C MET A 49 11.08 -3.87 -16.72
N SER A 50 11.70 -2.69 -16.78
CA SER A 50 12.99 -2.52 -17.44
C SER A 50 14.08 -3.34 -16.73
N PHE A 51 14.10 -3.30 -15.40
CA PHE A 51 15.02 -4.07 -14.56
C PHE A 51 14.92 -5.58 -14.77
N ALA A 52 13.69 -6.09 -14.77
CA ALA A 52 13.41 -7.48 -15.09
C ALA A 52 13.97 -7.88 -16.47
N SER A 53 13.76 -7.03 -17.48
CA SER A 53 14.21 -7.29 -18.86
C SER A 53 15.73 -7.22 -19.02
N MET A 54 16.39 -6.35 -18.25
CA MET A 54 17.86 -6.17 -18.28
C MET A 54 18.61 -7.13 -17.35
N GLY A 55 17.92 -7.85 -16.46
CA GLY A 55 18.54 -8.64 -15.40
C GLY A 55 19.35 -7.79 -14.41
N ARG A 56 18.94 -6.53 -14.19
CA ARG A 56 19.61 -5.58 -13.29
C ARG A 56 18.55 -4.78 -12.55
N GLY A 57 18.65 -4.68 -11.23
CA GLY A 57 17.75 -3.89 -10.40
C GLY A 57 18.30 -3.76 -8.99
N ALA A 58 17.55 -3.06 -8.13
CA ALA A 58 17.90 -2.97 -6.72
C ALA A 58 17.82 -4.37 -6.06
N ASP A 59 18.66 -4.62 -5.06
CA ASP A 59 18.65 -5.86 -4.29
C ASP A 59 17.33 -6.03 -3.52
N ILE A 60 16.76 -4.92 -3.04
CA ILE A 60 15.47 -4.86 -2.36
C ILE A 60 14.67 -3.70 -2.94
N SER A 61 13.41 -3.94 -3.30
CA SER A 61 12.51 -2.91 -3.82
C SER A 61 11.18 -2.93 -3.06
N LEU A 62 10.70 -1.75 -2.67
CA LEU A 62 9.30 -1.57 -2.33
C LEU A 62 8.47 -1.66 -3.61
N ILE A 63 7.44 -2.51 -3.60
CA ILE A 63 6.58 -2.75 -4.75
C ILE A 63 5.11 -2.73 -4.33
N GLY A 64 4.23 -2.39 -5.28
CA GLY A 64 2.79 -2.56 -5.09
C GLY A 64 2.44 -4.05 -4.90
N SER A 65 1.52 -4.34 -3.97
CA SER A 65 1.07 -5.71 -3.70
C SER A 65 0.46 -6.39 -4.93
N THR A 66 -0.20 -5.61 -5.79
CA THR A 66 -0.79 -6.09 -7.06
C THR A 66 0.24 -6.44 -8.13
N TRP A 67 1.51 -6.05 -7.94
CA TRP A 67 2.59 -6.28 -8.91
C TRP A 67 3.35 -7.59 -8.67
N VAL A 68 3.17 -8.23 -7.50
CA VAL A 68 3.91 -9.43 -7.09
C VAL A 68 3.78 -10.56 -8.11
N SER A 69 2.56 -10.85 -8.59
CA SER A 69 2.32 -11.93 -9.55
C SER A 69 2.99 -11.67 -10.89
N SER A 70 2.87 -10.45 -11.43
CA SER A 70 3.49 -10.08 -12.70
C SER A 70 5.03 -10.11 -12.62
N LEU A 71 5.61 -9.56 -11.56
CA LEU A 71 7.06 -9.56 -11.37
C LEU A 71 7.61 -10.97 -11.15
N MET A 72 6.87 -11.84 -10.47
CA MET A 72 7.21 -13.26 -10.36
C MET A 72 7.23 -13.94 -11.74
N VAL A 73 6.18 -13.75 -12.55
CA VAL A 73 6.09 -14.33 -13.91
C VAL A 73 7.22 -13.84 -14.81
N MET A 74 7.66 -12.60 -14.63
CA MET A 74 8.81 -12.02 -15.34
C MET A 74 10.17 -12.53 -14.81
N ASN A 75 10.18 -13.39 -13.80
CA ASN A 75 11.37 -13.85 -13.09
C ASN A 75 12.21 -12.68 -12.51
N ALA A 76 11.52 -11.63 -12.07
CA ALA A 76 12.10 -10.41 -11.52
C ALA A 76 12.21 -10.43 -9.98
N LEU A 77 11.54 -11.38 -9.32
CA LEU A 77 11.59 -11.57 -7.87
C LEU A 77 12.29 -12.88 -7.53
N SER A 78 13.00 -12.89 -6.42
CA SER A 78 13.48 -14.12 -5.79
C SER A 78 12.45 -14.62 -4.78
N PRO A 79 12.26 -15.95 -4.64
CA PRO A 79 11.42 -16.50 -3.59
C PRO A 79 12.00 -16.14 -2.22
N ILE A 80 11.15 -15.75 -1.28
CA ILE A 80 11.58 -15.45 0.09
C ILE A 80 11.98 -16.76 0.78
N PRO A 81 13.23 -16.89 1.27
CA PRO A 81 13.68 -18.10 1.93
C PRO A 81 12.88 -18.38 3.20
N ASN A 82 12.63 -19.66 3.48
CA ASN A 82 11.91 -20.08 4.69
C ASN A 82 12.57 -19.56 5.99
N GLU A 83 13.90 -19.53 6.05
CA GLU A 83 14.63 -18.99 7.21
C GLU A 83 14.34 -17.50 7.44
N MET A 84 14.18 -16.73 6.36
CA MET A 84 13.79 -15.32 6.46
C MET A 84 12.35 -15.19 6.98
N LEU A 85 11.44 -16.04 6.50
CA LEU A 85 10.04 -16.06 6.95
C LEU A 85 9.89 -16.41 8.44
N GLU A 86 10.77 -17.23 9.01
CA GLU A 86 10.77 -17.45 10.46
C GLU A 86 11.16 -16.19 11.26
N ARG A 87 11.94 -15.28 10.66
CA ARG A 87 12.38 -14.04 11.30
C ARG A 87 11.39 -12.89 11.12
N VAL A 88 10.84 -12.73 9.91
CA VAL A 88 9.89 -11.65 9.60
C VAL A 88 8.44 -12.05 9.85
N GLY A 89 8.18 -13.31 10.16
CA GLY A 89 6.84 -13.85 10.37
C GLY A 89 6.25 -14.49 9.12
N ARG A 90 5.24 -15.33 9.36
CA ARG A 90 4.47 -16.06 8.33
C ARG A 90 3.01 -15.61 8.37
N MET A 91 2.12 -16.39 7.76
CA MET A 91 0.67 -16.13 7.72
C MET A 91 0.06 -15.64 9.04
N LYS A 92 0.45 -16.20 10.20
CA LYS A 92 -0.11 -15.81 11.50
C LYS A 92 0.35 -14.44 12.00
N SER A 93 1.41 -13.88 11.43
CA SER A 93 1.98 -12.57 11.76
C SER A 93 1.32 -11.43 10.99
N TYR A 94 0.56 -11.74 9.95
CA TYR A 94 -0.02 -10.77 9.03
C TYR A 94 -1.53 -10.93 8.92
N LEU A 95 -2.21 -9.87 8.47
CA LEU A 95 -3.60 -9.98 8.06
C LEU A 95 -3.70 -10.96 6.87
N PRO A 96 -4.74 -11.81 6.80
CA PRO A 96 -4.84 -12.82 5.74
C PRO A 96 -4.76 -12.23 4.33
N ALA A 97 -5.42 -11.10 4.07
CA ALA A 97 -5.35 -10.43 2.77
C ALA A 97 -3.94 -9.96 2.40
N ALA A 98 -3.19 -9.41 3.37
CA ALA A 98 -1.81 -8.99 3.17
C ALA A 98 -0.90 -10.17 2.83
N TRP A 99 -1.03 -11.27 3.59
CA TRP A 99 -0.24 -12.48 3.35
C TRP A 99 -0.57 -13.15 2.02
N GLN A 100 -1.84 -13.17 1.61
CA GLN A 100 -2.20 -13.74 0.31
C GLN A 100 -1.58 -12.95 -0.85
N SER A 101 -1.40 -11.64 -0.71
CA SER A 101 -0.78 -10.81 -1.75
C SER A 101 0.70 -11.13 -2.00
N THR A 102 1.37 -11.85 -1.09
CA THR A 102 2.77 -12.23 -1.25
C THR A 102 2.95 -13.52 -2.05
N LYS A 103 1.87 -14.23 -2.33
CA LYS A 103 1.89 -15.56 -2.95
C LYS A 103 1.29 -15.48 -4.34
N VAL A 104 1.71 -16.38 -5.21
CA VAL A 104 1.12 -16.55 -6.52
C VAL A 104 0.50 -17.94 -6.59
N ASP A 105 -0.70 -18.01 -7.15
CA ASP A 105 -1.55 -19.20 -7.16
C ASP A 105 -1.80 -19.77 -5.75
N ASN A 106 -2.17 -21.05 -5.67
CA ASN A 106 -2.31 -21.76 -4.41
C ASN A 106 -0.96 -22.26 -3.84
N SER A 107 0.14 -21.61 -4.19
CA SER A 107 1.48 -21.95 -3.67
C SER A 107 1.66 -21.47 -2.23
N ASP A 108 2.47 -22.20 -1.47
CA ASP A 108 2.95 -21.78 -0.14
C ASP A 108 4.21 -20.90 -0.21
N GLN A 109 4.81 -20.74 -1.40
CA GLN A 109 5.98 -19.91 -1.60
C GLN A 109 5.60 -18.43 -1.60
N ALA A 110 6.17 -17.66 -0.66
CA ALA A 110 6.10 -16.21 -0.66
C ALA A 110 7.18 -15.60 -1.57
N TRP A 111 6.82 -14.55 -2.29
CA TRP A 111 7.67 -13.80 -3.23
C TRP A 111 7.93 -12.36 -2.79
N SER A 112 7.26 -11.92 -1.72
CA SER A 112 7.45 -10.62 -1.08
C SER A 112 7.16 -10.72 0.42
N VAL A 113 7.49 -9.67 1.16
CA VAL A 113 7.17 -9.54 2.59
C VAL A 113 6.22 -8.34 2.76
N PRO A 114 5.07 -8.47 3.44
CA PRO A 114 4.15 -7.35 3.63
C PRO A 114 4.80 -6.29 4.53
N LEU A 115 4.75 -5.03 4.09
CA LEU A 115 5.27 -3.89 4.84
C LEU A 115 4.13 -3.03 5.42
N SER A 116 3.19 -2.64 4.57
CA SER A 116 2.03 -1.84 4.92
C SER A 116 0.79 -2.36 4.19
N ILE A 117 -0.38 -2.02 4.72
CA ILE A 117 -1.66 -2.24 4.05
C ILE A 117 -2.44 -0.94 4.02
N TYR A 118 -3.24 -0.79 2.97
CA TYR A 118 -4.19 0.29 2.83
C TYR A 118 -5.59 -0.31 2.81
N THR A 119 -6.54 0.42 3.40
CA THR A 119 -7.94 0.02 3.41
C THR A 119 -8.82 1.25 3.22
N TYR A 120 -10.02 1.01 2.71
CA TYR A 120 -11.00 2.06 2.53
C TYR A 120 -11.91 2.15 3.73
N VAL A 121 -12.19 3.38 4.15
CA VAL A 121 -13.18 3.69 5.16
C VAL A 121 -14.17 4.69 4.59
N ILE A 122 -15.41 4.63 5.06
CA ILE A 122 -16.40 5.65 4.75
C ILE A 122 -16.21 6.80 5.74
N ALA A 123 -15.65 7.91 5.24
CA ALA A 123 -15.64 9.18 5.96
C ALA A 123 -16.95 9.93 5.67
N TYR A 124 -17.62 10.41 6.71
CA TYR A 124 -18.91 11.08 6.56
C TYR A 124 -19.05 12.31 7.47
N ARG A 125 -19.97 13.20 7.10
CA ARG A 125 -20.35 14.40 7.87
C ARG A 125 -21.43 14.05 8.88
N LYS A 126 -21.08 14.01 10.17
CA LYS A 126 -22.01 13.68 11.27
C LYS A 126 -23.25 14.58 11.31
N ASP A 127 -23.07 15.87 11.03
CA ASP A 127 -24.16 16.84 11.00
C ASP A 127 -25.18 16.59 9.87
N MET A 128 -24.76 15.98 8.76
CA MET A 128 -25.69 15.59 7.69
C MET A 128 -26.59 14.43 8.13
N LEU A 129 -26.02 13.41 8.78
CA LEU A 129 -26.82 12.32 9.35
C LEU A 129 -27.76 12.83 10.44
N ALA A 130 -27.30 13.73 11.29
CA ALA A 130 -28.12 14.34 12.35
C ALA A 130 -29.34 15.09 11.80
N LYS A 131 -29.20 15.83 10.70
CA LYS A 131 -30.32 16.52 10.03
C LYS A 131 -31.40 15.56 9.54
N LEU A 132 -31.01 14.36 9.13
CA LEU A 132 -31.90 13.32 8.63
C LEU A 132 -32.39 12.37 9.73
N GLY A 133 -31.89 12.51 10.96
CA GLY A 133 -32.19 11.58 12.06
C GLY A 133 -31.62 10.17 11.84
N LEU A 134 -30.57 10.03 11.02
CA LEU A 134 -29.93 8.74 10.74
C LEU A 134 -28.93 8.36 11.83
N ASP A 135 -28.92 7.09 12.23
CA ASP A 135 -27.98 6.55 13.19
C ASP A 135 -26.63 6.23 12.52
N GLU A 136 -25.55 6.84 13.03
CA GLU A 136 -24.18 6.66 12.58
C GLU A 136 -23.74 5.19 12.55
N ALA A 137 -24.24 4.35 13.47
CA ALA A 137 -23.85 2.94 13.57
C ALA A 137 -24.44 2.06 12.47
N THR A 138 -25.56 2.48 11.87
CA THR A 138 -26.32 1.67 10.91
C THR A 138 -26.44 2.31 9.54
N ALA A 139 -26.18 3.62 9.40
CA ALA A 139 -26.29 4.36 8.14
C ALA A 139 -25.43 3.77 7.00
N PHE A 140 -24.35 3.06 7.32
CA PHE A 140 -23.44 2.49 6.32
C PHE A 140 -23.10 1.01 6.56
N SER A 141 -23.89 0.29 7.36
CA SER A 141 -23.55 -1.11 7.73
C SER A 141 -23.87 -2.15 6.65
N THR A 142 -24.71 -1.82 5.66
CA THR A 142 -25.00 -2.68 4.50
C THR A 142 -24.99 -1.89 3.20
N PRO A 143 -24.81 -2.53 2.03
CA PRO A 143 -24.91 -1.85 0.74
C PRO A 143 -26.24 -1.10 0.53
N GLU A 144 -27.34 -1.69 1.00
CA GLU A 144 -28.67 -1.05 0.95
C GLU A 144 -28.73 0.20 1.82
N GLN A 145 -28.23 0.12 3.06
CA GLN A 145 -28.18 1.28 3.95
C GLN A 145 -27.26 2.37 3.43
N ILE A 146 -26.12 2.01 2.82
CA ILE A 146 -25.23 2.97 2.15
C ILE A 146 -26.02 3.72 1.07
N SER A 147 -26.71 3.01 0.17
CA SER A 147 -27.51 3.64 -0.89
C SER A 147 -28.58 4.56 -0.32
N ASN A 148 -29.37 4.07 0.63
CA ASN A 148 -30.46 4.84 1.23
C ASN A 148 -29.97 6.09 1.96
N SER A 149 -28.87 5.99 2.71
CA SER A 149 -28.28 7.13 3.42
C SER A 149 -27.72 8.16 2.44
N VAL A 150 -27.04 7.72 1.38
CA VAL A 150 -26.52 8.61 0.34
C VAL A 150 -27.68 9.32 -0.38
N ASP A 151 -28.74 8.61 -0.75
CA ASP A 151 -29.91 9.20 -1.41
C ASP A 151 -30.61 10.26 -0.55
N GLN A 152 -30.76 10.01 0.76
CA GLN A 152 -31.32 11.00 1.68
C GLN A 152 -30.42 12.23 1.83
N ILE A 153 -29.09 12.05 1.88
CA ILE A 153 -28.13 13.15 1.92
C ILE A 153 -28.20 13.98 0.61
N ILE A 154 -28.32 13.34 -0.56
CA ILE A 154 -28.53 14.03 -1.85
C ILE A 154 -29.77 14.92 -1.78
N GLN A 155 -30.87 14.40 -1.22
CA GLN A 155 -32.15 15.12 -1.14
C GLN A 155 -32.13 16.37 -0.26
N LEU A 156 -31.16 16.53 0.63
CA LEU A 156 -30.96 17.78 1.38
C LEU A 156 -30.65 18.96 0.45
N LYS A 157 -30.11 18.71 -0.76
CA LYS A 157 -29.74 19.74 -1.76
C LYS A 157 -28.84 20.85 -1.20
N GLU A 158 -28.13 20.59 -0.11
CA GLU A 158 -27.18 21.53 0.49
C GLU A 158 -25.83 21.54 -0.23
N PHE A 159 -25.61 20.59 -1.13
CA PHE A 159 -24.41 20.48 -1.95
C PHE A 159 -24.79 20.17 -3.40
N GLU A 160 -24.02 20.69 -4.36
CA GLU A 160 -24.25 20.48 -5.79
C GLU A 160 -24.12 19.00 -6.21
N SER A 161 -23.43 18.18 -5.40
CA SER A 161 -23.48 16.73 -5.41
C SER A 161 -22.79 16.21 -4.14
N PRO A 162 -23.31 15.21 -3.42
CA PRO A 162 -22.54 14.53 -2.40
C PRO A 162 -21.50 13.68 -3.12
N TRP A 163 -20.33 14.27 -3.28
CA TRP A 163 -19.19 13.56 -3.80
C TRP A 163 -18.68 12.65 -2.68
N VAL A 164 -18.42 11.39 -3.02
CA VAL A 164 -17.49 10.55 -2.25
C VAL A 164 -16.10 11.18 -2.47
N VAL A 165 -15.79 12.24 -1.73
CA VAL A 165 -14.51 12.95 -1.84
C VAL A 165 -13.52 12.23 -0.92
N PRO A 166 -12.40 11.69 -1.43
CA PRO A 166 -11.27 11.37 -0.56
C PRO A 166 -10.81 12.68 0.09
N ILE A 167 -10.87 12.78 1.42
CA ILE A 167 -10.31 13.93 2.12
C ILE A 167 -8.83 13.92 1.86
N VAL A 168 -8.34 14.99 1.23
CA VAL A 168 -6.90 15.19 1.20
C VAL A 168 -6.46 16.64 1.37
N PRO A 169 -6.00 17.04 2.57
CA PRO A 169 -5.32 18.30 2.73
C PRO A 169 -3.84 18.20 2.28
N PRO A 170 -3.22 19.33 1.90
CA PRO A 170 -1.82 19.39 1.45
C PRO A 170 -0.84 18.75 2.45
N PRO A 171 0.24 18.08 2.00
CA PRO A 171 0.74 17.99 0.62
C PRO A 171 0.36 16.71 -0.14
N PHE A 172 -0.42 15.77 0.42
CA PHE A 172 -0.49 14.41 -0.14
C PHE A 172 -1.88 13.96 -0.46
N ASN A 173 -2.31 14.18 -1.72
CA ASN A 173 -3.45 13.58 -2.41
C ASN A 173 -3.40 12.04 -2.40
N ASP A 174 -3.54 11.33 -1.28
CA ASP A 174 -3.62 9.87 -1.34
C ASP A 174 -4.84 9.46 -2.18
N LEU A 175 -4.49 9.05 -3.40
CA LEU A 175 -5.34 8.73 -4.52
C LEU A 175 -5.84 7.34 -4.26
N ILE A 176 -7.16 7.20 -4.15
CA ILE A 176 -7.90 5.95 -4.19
C ILE A 176 -7.12 4.88 -5.00
N HIS A 177 -6.43 3.97 -4.30
CA HIS A 177 -5.85 2.73 -4.85
C HIS A 177 -6.93 1.72 -5.30
N LEU A 178 -7.73 2.08 -6.30
CA LEU A 178 -8.47 1.06 -7.04
C LEU A 178 -7.43 0.36 -7.93
N ALA A 179 -7.09 -0.86 -7.53
CA ALA A 179 -6.44 -1.82 -8.44
C ALA A 179 -7.31 -2.06 -9.67
#